data_AF-A0A9D6L5T7-F1
#
_entry.id   AF-A0A9D6L5T7-F1
#
_cell.length_a   1.000
_cell.length_b   1.000
_cell.length_c   1.000
_cell.angle_alpha   90.00
_cell.angle_beta   90.00
_cell.angle_gamma   90.00
#
_symmetry.space_group_name_H-M   'P 1'
#
loop_
_entity.id
_entity.type
_entity.pdbx_description
1 polymer ?
#
loop_
_entity_poly.entity_id
_entity_poly.type
_entity_poly.pdbx_seq_one_letter_code
_entity_poly.pdbx_strand_id
1 'polypeptide(L)'
;MSADRFETLTPDERRARDAVRALEAPRAEPSFRARLKQDFVSGRIGERRALVLARPWWRSAWALAPAATAVAAAIVIILNRGPEWTVMSARGDGIAIVDDVPVPMAHMSEEARRLRPGARVRVPEGASLDLAAAGTLMMEIAPGSDVILPATPRRWFGRAVAARVGSGIARFTTGPSFHGARLAVATPEAGVEVTGTTLAVICEPAGTCVCVFEGVVRVTARGGSSEMVGAGRRRFVFRDGRAPESAEMRPTERTRLGNIHDHRAEWLGGGR
;
A
#
# COMPACT_ATOMS: atom_id res chain seq x y z
N MET A 1 -29.03 33.22 -0.61
CA MET A 1 -29.60 33.34 -1.97
C MET A 1 -29.43 32.00 -2.67
N SER A 2 -30.38 31.08 -2.47
CA SER A 2 -30.35 29.79 -3.17
C SER A 2 -30.76 30.03 -4.61
N ALA A 3 -29.85 29.71 -5.53
CA ALA A 3 -30.16 29.62 -6.94
C ALA A 3 -31.30 28.62 -7.13
N ASP A 4 -32.40 29.14 -7.67
CA ASP A 4 -33.59 28.42 -8.06
C ASP A 4 -33.17 27.33 -9.05
N ARG A 5 -33.05 26.08 -8.56
CA ARG A 5 -32.85 24.91 -9.42
C ARG A 5 -34.15 24.72 -10.15
N PHE A 6 -34.25 25.31 -11.34
CA PHE A 6 -35.20 24.86 -12.34
C PHE A 6 -34.82 23.43 -12.70
N GLU A 7 -35.43 22.49 -12.00
CA GLU A 7 -35.32 21.06 -12.25
C GLU A 7 -35.76 20.84 -13.71
N THR A 8 -34.77 20.61 -14.58
CA THR A 8 -34.99 20.42 -16.01
C THR A 8 -35.79 19.14 -16.20
N LEU A 9 -37.11 19.28 -16.31
CA LEU A 9 -38.02 18.17 -16.57
C LEU A 9 -37.54 17.43 -17.83
N THR A 10 -37.47 16.11 -17.71
CA THR A 10 -37.18 15.21 -18.82
C THR A 10 -38.23 15.36 -19.92
N PRO A 11 -37.93 14.96 -21.18
CA PRO A 11 -38.90 15.01 -22.26
C PRO A 11 -40.22 14.30 -21.94
N ASP A 12 -40.18 13.21 -21.17
CA ASP A 12 -41.37 12.45 -20.77
C ASP A 12 -42.18 13.18 -19.70
N GLU A 13 -41.53 13.79 -18.72
CA GLU A 13 -42.20 14.61 -17.70
C GLU A 13 -42.85 15.86 -18.29
N ARG A 14 -42.21 16.50 -19.29
CA ARG A 14 -42.83 17.60 -20.04
C ARG A 14 -44.08 17.13 -20.78
N ARG A 15 -44.00 16.01 -21.51
CA ARG A 15 -45.16 15.43 -22.21
C ARG A 15 -46.29 15.08 -21.26
N ALA A 16 -45.98 14.46 -20.12
CA ALA A 16 -46.98 14.13 -19.10
C ALA A 16 -47.62 15.38 -18.49
N ARG A 17 -46.81 16.40 -18.15
CA ARG A 17 -47.29 17.67 -17.62
C ARG A 17 -48.20 18.39 -18.63
N ASP A 18 -47.80 18.43 -19.88
CA ASP A 18 -48.54 19.11 -20.94
C ASP A 18 -49.84 18.35 -21.26
N ALA A 19 -49.83 17.02 -21.24
CA ALA A 19 -51.03 16.19 -21.35
C ALA A 19 -52.02 16.44 -20.20
N VAL A 20 -51.54 16.56 -18.95
CA VAL A 20 -52.39 16.88 -17.80
C VAL A 20 -52.95 18.30 -17.90
N ARG A 21 -52.16 19.28 -18.37
CA ARG A 21 -52.62 20.65 -18.58
C ARG A 21 -53.61 20.79 -19.73
N ALA A 22 -53.56 19.90 -20.71
CA ALA A 22 -54.51 19.84 -21.81
C ALA A 22 -55.86 19.23 -21.42
N LEU A 23 -55.97 18.61 -20.24
CA LEU A 23 -57.25 18.14 -19.72
C LEU A 23 -58.14 19.35 -19.42
N GLU A 24 -59.39 19.29 -19.87
CA GLU A 24 -60.37 20.31 -19.59
C GLU A 24 -60.57 20.41 -18.07
N ALA A 25 -60.48 21.63 -17.53
CA ALA A 25 -60.66 21.84 -16.11
C ALA A 25 -62.06 21.34 -15.72
N PRO A 26 -62.18 20.33 -14.83
CA PRO A 26 -63.48 19.76 -14.50
C PRO A 26 -64.39 20.86 -13.97
N ARG A 27 -65.52 21.07 -14.64
CA ARG A 27 -66.53 22.02 -14.18
C ARG A 27 -67.04 21.56 -12.82
N ALA A 28 -66.67 22.29 -11.78
CA ALA A 28 -67.14 22.01 -10.44
C ALA A 28 -68.67 22.16 -10.40
N GLU A 29 -69.37 21.04 -10.23
CA GLU A 29 -70.83 21.04 -10.13
C GLU A 29 -71.30 21.99 -9.00
N PRO A 30 -72.35 22.79 -9.24
CA PRO A 30 -72.88 23.71 -8.23
C PRO A 30 -73.28 23.00 -6.92
N SER A 31 -73.80 21.78 -7.04
CA SER A 31 -74.19 20.92 -5.91
C SER A 31 -72.99 20.52 -5.05
N PHE A 32 -71.86 20.21 -5.67
CA PHE A 32 -70.61 19.90 -4.98
C PHE A 32 -70.07 21.11 -4.23
N ARG A 33 -70.10 22.30 -4.85
CA ARG A 33 -69.70 23.55 -4.20
C ARG A 33 -70.57 23.90 -2.99
N ALA A 34 -71.89 23.72 -3.12
CA ALA A 34 -72.82 23.97 -2.01
C ALA A 34 -72.55 23.04 -0.82
N ARG A 35 -72.33 21.74 -1.09
CA ARG A 35 -71.98 20.74 -0.08
C ARG A 35 -70.61 21.02 0.58
N LEU A 36 -69.58 21.35 -0.20
CA LEU A 36 -68.25 21.71 0.34
C LEU A 36 -68.32 22.94 1.26
N LYS A 37 -69.10 23.95 0.86
CA LYS A 37 -69.33 25.14 1.68
C LYS A 37 -70.05 24.78 2.98
N GLN A 38 -71.06 23.92 2.92
CA GLN A 38 -71.77 23.45 4.10
C GLN A 38 -70.88 22.63 5.03
N ASP A 39 -70.05 21.75 4.48
CA ASP A 39 -69.14 20.88 5.24
C ASP A 39 -67.99 21.67 5.90
N PHE A 40 -67.52 22.72 5.24
CA PHE A 40 -66.52 23.64 5.78
C PHE A 40 -67.12 24.51 6.90
N VAL A 41 -68.29 25.12 6.66
CA VAL A 41 -68.97 25.95 7.67
C VAL A 41 -69.41 25.12 8.88
N SER A 42 -69.81 23.87 8.68
CA SER A 42 -70.21 22.99 9.79
C SER A 42 -69.02 22.39 10.55
N GLY A 43 -67.78 22.75 10.24
CA GLY A 43 -66.58 22.23 10.89
C GLY A 43 -66.31 20.73 10.69
N ARG A 44 -67.00 20.09 9.73
CA ARG A 44 -66.85 18.65 9.45
C ARG A 44 -65.52 18.36 8.74
N ILE A 45 -65.03 19.35 8.00
CA ILE A 45 -63.69 19.36 7.40
C ILE A 45 -62.71 19.86 8.47
N GLY A 46 -62.29 19.00 9.38
CA GLY A 46 -61.45 19.46 10.50
C GLY A 46 -61.01 18.40 11.51
N GLU A 47 -61.59 17.20 11.52
CA GLU A 47 -60.99 16.11 12.30
C GLU A 47 -59.60 15.84 11.75
N ARG A 48 -58.58 16.34 12.45
CA ARG A 48 -57.18 15.99 12.25
C ARG A 48 -57.06 14.50 12.53
N ARG A 49 -57.35 13.66 11.53
CA ARG A 49 -56.80 12.31 11.48
C ARG A 49 -55.30 12.50 11.44
N ALA A 50 -54.65 12.29 12.57
CA ALA A 50 -53.21 12.17 12.62
C ALA A 50 -52.86 11.02 11.67
N LEU A 51 -52.39 11.38 10.47
CA LEU A 51 -51.80 10.41 9.55
C LEU A 51 -50.57 9.88 10.26
N VAL A 52 -50.72 8.73 10.92
CA VAL A 52 -49.60 7.92 11.37
C VAL A 52 -48.97 7.36 10.10
N LEU A 53 -48.14 8.18 9.45
CA LEU A 53 -47.27 7.73 8.38
C LEU A 53 -46.35 6.70 9.02
N ALA A 54 -46.56 5.42 8.68
CA ALA A 54 -45.70 4.34 9.09
C ALA A 54 -44.26 4.76 8.78
N ARG A 55 -43.43 4.93 9.82
CA ARG A 55 -42.03 5.27 9.64
C ARG A 55 -41.46 4.20 8.72
N PRO A 56 -41.00 4.56 7.52
CA PRO A 56 -40.58 3.55 6.57
C PRO A 56 -39.39 2.80 7.19
N TRP A 57 -39.48 1.48 7.21
CA TRP A 57 -38.54 0.55 7.85
C TRP A 57 -37.08 0.77 7.44
N TRP A 58 -36.83 1.39 6.27
CA TRP A 58 -35.50 1.78 5.85
C TRP A 58 -34.85 2.84 6.74
N ARG A 59 -35.60 3.69 7.48
CA ARG A 59 -35.04 4.77 8.32
C ARG A 59 -34.35 4.23 9.57
N SER A 60 -34.79 3.09 10.09
CA SER A 60 -34.08 2.38 11.16
C SER A 60 -32.83 1.65 10.66
N ALA A 61 -32.76 1.29 9.37
CA ALA A 61 -31.56 0.70 8.78
C ALA A 61 -30.36 1.69 8.71
N TRP A 62 -30.63 2.99 8.57
CA TRP A 62 -29.58 4.03 8.64
C TRP A 62 -28.87 4.09 9.99
N ALA A 63 -29.51 3.63 11.08
CA ALA A 63 -28.88 3.58 12.39
C ALA A 63 -27.75 2.52 12.46
N LEU A 64 -27.79 1.50 11.60
CA LEU A 64 -26.77 0.43 11.54
C LEU A 64 -25.68 0.69 10.50
N ALA A 65 -25.86 1.68 9.61
CA ALA A 65 -24.89 2.04 8.58
C ALA A 65 -23.46 2.30 9.11
N PRO A 66 -23.23 3.06 10.21
CA PRO A 66 -21.87 3.30 10.71
C PRO A 66 -21.21 2.02 11.22
N ALA A 67 -21.96 1.14 11.90
CA ALA A 67 -21.44 -0.14 12.38
C ALA A 67 -21.03 -1.07 11.23
N ALA A 68 -21.89 -1.21 10.22
CA ALA A 68 -21.58 -1.99 9.02
C ALA A 68 -20.34 -1.45 8.27
N THR A 69 -20.22 -0.12 8.18
CA THR A 69 -19.07 0.55 7.54
C THR A 69 -17.78 0.28 8.31
N ALA A 70 -17.81 0.36 9.64
CA ALA A 70 -16.66 0.08 10.49
C ALA A 70 -16.18 -1.38 10.37
N VAL A 71 -17.12 -2.34 10.34
CA VAL A 71 -16.81 -3.76 10.13
C VAL A 71 -16.19 -3.98 8.75
N ALA A 72 -16.78 -3.42 7.69
CA ALA A 72 -16.23 -3.53 6.34
C ALA A 72 -14.81 -2.92 6.25
N ALA A 73 -14.58 -1.75 6.85
CA ALA A 73 -13.26 -1.13 6.90
C ALA A 73 -12.24 -1.99 7.66
N ALA A 74 -12.63 -2.59 8.80
CA ALA A 74 -11.77 -3.49 9.56
C ALA A 74 -11.38 -4.73 8.73
N ILE A 75 -12.34 -5.34 8.02
CA ILE A 75 -12.09 -6.46 7.11
C ILE A 75 -11.09 -6.06 6.01
N VAL A 76 -11.29 -4.90 5.37
CA VAL A 76 -10.36 -4.41 4.33
C VAL A 76 -8.95 -4.20 4.91
N ILE A 77 -8.81 -3.66 6.11
CA ILE A 77 -7.51 -3.45 6.77
C ILE A 77 -6.82 -4.79 7.06
N ILE A 78 -7.57 -5.78 7.56
CA ILE A 78 -7.03 -7.12 7.87
C ILE A 78 -6.57 -7.83 6.59
N LEU A 79 -7.39 -7.76 5.53
CA LEU A 79 -7.07 -8.39 4.25
C LEU A 79 -5.95 -7.68 3.48
N ASN A 80 -5.71 -6.39 3.75
CA ASN A 80 -4.66 -5.61 3.09
C ASN A 80 -3.24 -5.81 3.70
N ARG A 81 -3.03 -6.80 4.57
CA ARG A 81 -1.69 -7.08 5.12
C ARG A 81 -0.78 -7.72 4.07
N GLY A 82 0.49 -7.30 4.07
CA GLY A 82 1.54 -7.97 3.30
C GLY A 82 1.94 -9.30 3.96
N PRO A 83 2.63 -10.20 3.24
CA PRO A 83 3.19 -11.41 3.82
C PRO A 83 4.17 -11.06 4.95
N GLU A 84 4.31 -11.92 5.95
CA GLU A 84 5.30 -11.73 7.00
C GLU A 84 6.70 -12.09 6.49
N TRP A 85 7.73 -11.55 7.17
CA TRP A 85 9.10 -11.98 6.94
C TRP A 85 9.31 -13.38 7.48
N THR A 86 9.92 -14.23 6.67
CA THR A 86 10.34 -15.58 7.05
C THR A 86 11.84 -15.71 6.82
N VAL A 87 12.50 -16.41 7.74
CA VAL A 87 13.92 -16.77 7.59
C VAL A 87 14.01 -17.94 6.63
N MET A 88 14.66 -17.73 5.49
CA MET A 88 14.88 -18.79 4.50
C MET A 88 16.15 -19.56 4.82
N SER A 89 17.22 -18.85 5.15
CA SER A 89 18.47 -19.47 5.56
C SER A 89 19.23 -18.55 6.52
N ALA A 90 19.90 -19.16 7.49
CA ALA A 90 20.88 -18.52 8.36
C ALA A 90 22.16 -19.34 8.20
N ARG A 91 23.22 -18.72 7.69
CA ARG A 91 24.47 -19.40 7.36
C ARG A 91 25.61 -18.80 8.16
N GLY A 92 26.52 -19.64 8.64
CA GLY A 92 27.65 -19.24 9.47
C GLY A 92 27.32 -19.17 10.96
N ASP A 93 28.35 -18.92 11.75
CA ASP A 93 28.29 -18.95 13.22
C ASP A 93 28.28 -17.53 13.82
N GLY A 94 27.81 -17.44 15.07
CA GLY A 94 27.85 -16.22 15.87
C GLY A 94 26.49 -15.78 16.37
N ILE A 95 26.44 -14.53 16.83
CA ILE A 95 25.27 -13.91 17.45
C ILE A 95 24.89 -12.70 16.61
N ALA A 96 23.71 -12.76 15.99
CA ALA A 96 23.10 -11.57 15.40
C ALA A 96 22.42 -10.75 16.49
N ILE A 97 22.29 -9.45 16.27
CA ILE A 97 21.55 -8.56 17.16
C ILE A 97 20.28 -8.09 16.46
N VAL A 98 19.11 -8.38 17.03
CA VAL A 98 17.81 -7.95 16.51
C VAL A 98 17.16 -7.03 17.55
N ASP A 99 17.01 -5.74 17.23
CA ASP A 99 16.52 -4.70 18.15
C ASP A 99 17.22 -4.76 19.52
N ASP A 100 18.55 -4.78 19.48
CA ASP A 100 19.44 -4.86 20.64
C ASP A 100 19.34 -6.16 21.47
N VAL A 101 18.59 -7.15 20.99
CA VAL A 101 18.55 -8.48 21.60
C VAL A 101 19.47 -9.46 20.85
N PRO A 102 20.41 -10.13 21.53
CA PRO A 102 21.24 -11.15 20.91
C PRO A 102 20.42 -12.40 20.55
N VAL A 103 20.60 -12.86 19.32
CA VAL A 103 19.98 -14.07 18.76
C VAL A 103 21.09 -14.91 18.12
N PRO A 104 21.39 -16.11 18.66
CA PRO A 104 22.31 -17.04 18.01
C PRO A 104 21.88 -17.35 16.58
N MET A 105 22.81 -17.35 15.62
CA MET A 105 22.48 -17.63 14.22
C MET A 105 21.79 -18.98 14.04
N ALA A 106 22.16 -19.98 14.84
CA ALA A 106 21.53 -21.31 14.86
C ALA A 106 20.03 -21.30 15.25
N HIS A 107 19.58 -20.28 15.99
CA HIS A 107 18.18 -20.17 16.46
C HIS A 107 17.38 -19.12 15.66
N MET A 108 17.96 -18.53 14.61
CA MET A 108 17.35 -17.41 13.92
C MET A 108 15.97 -17.76 13.32
N SER A 109 15.79 -19.00 12.84
CA SER A 109 14.49 -19.46 12.31
C SER A 109 13.41 -19.58 13.39
N GLU A 110 13.77 -19.98 14.61
CA GLU A 110 12.84 -20.10 15.75
C GLU A 110 12.43 -18.71 16.29
N GLU A 111 13.36 -17.76 16.19
CA GLU A 111 13.21 -16.36 16.61
C GLU A 111 12.70 -15.45 15.49
N ALA A 112 12.24 -16.00 14.36
CA ALA A 112 11.74 -15.24 13.21
C ALA A 112 10.63 -14.23 13.57
N ARG A 113 9.88 -14.47 14.66
CA ARG A 113 8.87 -13.55 15.21
C ARG A 113 9.42 -12.18 15.62
N ARG A 114 10.74 -12.05 15.80
CA ARG A 114 11.44 -10.79 16.08
C ARG A 114 11.74 -9.98 14.82
N LEU A 115 11.78 -10.61 13.65
CA LEU A 115 12.09 -9.97 12.37
C LEU A 115 10.87 -9.25 11.79
N ARG A 116 10.37 -8.29 12.57
CA ARG A 116 9.20 -7.49 12.20
C ARG A 116 9.63 -6.33 11.30
N PRO A 117 8.69 -5.76 10.51
CA PRO A 117 8.91 -4.49 9.84
C PRO A 117 9.50 -3.43 10.79
N GLY A 118 10.60 -2.79 10.38
CA GLY A 118 11.30 -1.79 11.18
C GLY A 118 12.33 -2.34 12.18
N ALA A 119 12.45 -3.67 12.33
CA ALA A 119 13.48 -4.25 13.18
C ALA A 119 14.88 -3.94 12.63
N ARG A 120 15.80 -3.58 13.51
CA ARG A 120 17.23 -3.40 13.20
C ARG A 120 17.96 -4.72 13.42
N VAL A 121 18.59 -5.22 12.36
CA VAL A 121 19.31 -6.49 12.34
C VAL A 121 20.78 -6.23 12.07
N ARG A 122 21.64 -6.65 13.01
CA ARG A 122 23.09 -6.66 12.85
C ARG A 122 23.57 -8.10 12.73
N VAL A 123 24.19 -8.44 11.61
CA VAL A 123 24.70 -9.78 11.31
C VAL A 123 26.23 -9.81 11.54
N PRO A 124 26.79 -10.82 12.23
CA PRO A 124 28.23 -10.88 12.49
C PRO A 124 29.05 -11.08 11.20
N GLU A 125 30.35 -10.80 11.23
CA GLU A 125 31.25 -10.84 10.06
C GLU A 125 31.43 -12.23 9.42
N GLY A 126 31.08 -13.31 10.13
CA GLY A 126 31.17 -14.69 9.65
C GLY A 126 29.84 -15.31 9.20
N ALA A 127 28.73 -14.57 9.22
CA ALA A 127 27.41 -15.12 8.99
C ALA A 127 26.58 -14.31 7.99
N SER A 128 25.57 -14.91 7.38
CA SER A 128 24.62 -14.24 6.50
C SER A 128 23.20 -14.68 6.79
N LEU A 129 22.24 -13.81 6.51
CA LEU A 129 20.82 -14.06 6.76
C LEU A 129 20.01 -13.79 5.49
N ASP A 130 19.26 -14.80 5.04
CA ASP A 130 18.32 -14.68 3.92
C ASP A 130 16.89 -14.62 4.45
N LEU A 131 16.17 -13.57 4.08
CA LEU A 131 14.79 -13.31 4.48
C LEU A 131 13.90 -13.26 3.26
N ALA A 132 12.70 -13.81 3.35
CA ALA A 132 11.71 -13.70 2.29
C ALA A 132 10.35 -13.23 2.82
N ALA A 133 9.66 -12.48 1.98
CA ALA A 133 8.27 -12.11 2.09
C ALA A 133 7.58 -12.73 0.88
N ALA A 134 6.85 -13.83 1.09
CA ALA A 134 6.39 -14.74 0.05
C ALA A 134 5.81 -14.02 -1.20
N GLY A 135 6.32 -14.39 -2.38
CA GLY A 135 5.92 -13.81 -3.68
C GLY A 135 6.29 -12.34 -3.90
N THR A 136 6.85 -11.64 -2.90
CA THR A 136 6.94 -10.17 -2.90
C THR A 136 8.37 -9.66 -2.89
N LEU A 137 9.18 -10.04 -1.90
CA LEU A 137 10.54 -9.50 -1.73
C LEU A 137 11.40 -10.56 -1.04
N MET A 138 12.61 -10.77 -1.51
CA MET A 138 13.66 -11.48 -0.78
C MET A 138 14.83 -10.54 -0.55
N MET A 139 15.45 -10.67 0.61
CA MET A 139 16.57 -9.88 1.04
C MET A 139 17.64 -10.77 1.65
N GLU A 140 18.87 -10.63 1.19
CA GLU A 140 20.06 -11.18 1.84
C GLU A 140 20.76 -10.06 2.61
N ILE A 141 21.02 -10.30 3.89
CA ILE A 141 21.87 -9.48 4.74
C ILE A 141 23.23 -10.17 4.85
N ALA A 142 24.24 -9.57 4.23
CA ALA A 142 25.58 -10.15 4.17
C ALA A 142 26.30 -10.04 5.53
N PRO A 143 27.45 -10.70 5.68
CA PRO A 143 28.23 -10.61 6.91
C PRO A 143 28.65 -9.19 7.26
N GLY A 144 28.66 -8.87 8.56
CA GLY A 144 29.07 -7.56 9.09
C GLY A 144 28.09 -6.42 8.79
N SER A 145 26.85 -6.72 8.43
CA SER A 145 25.88 -5.71 7.98
C SER A 145 24.93 -5.27 9.09
N ASP A 146 24.48 -4.02 9.01
CA ASP A 146 23.48 -3.39 9.88
C ASP A 146 22.33 -2.85 9.02
N VAL A 147 21.16 -3.47 9.14
CA VAL A 147 20.01 -3.23 8.25
C VAL A 147 18.74 -3.04 9.07
N ILE A 148 17.93 -2.05 8.72
CA ILE A 148 16.54 -1.93 9.19
C ILE A 148 15.62 -2.56 8.14
N LEU A 149 14.88 -3.58 8.56
CA LEU A 149 13.98 -4.34 7.68
C LEU A 149 12.84 -3.46 7.19
N PRO A 150 12.50 -3.49 5.88
CA PRO A 150 11.33 -2.79 5.41
C PRO A 150 10.06 -3.52 5.86
N ALA A 151 8.95 -2.77 5.87
CA ALA A 151 7.65 -3.41 5.79
C ALA A 151 7.52 -4.20 4.49
N THR A 152 6.64 -5.19 4.47
CA THR A 152 6.29 -5.90 3.25
C THR A 152 5.17 -5.12 2.53
N PRO A 153 5.27 -4.94 1.20
CA PRO A 153 4.21 -4.28 0.44
C PRO A 153 2.84 -4.91 0.72
N ARG A 154 1.86 -4.05 1.03
CA ARG A 154 0.46 -4.44 1.23
C ARG A 154 -0.20 -4.87 -0.08
N ARG A 155 -1.38 -5.50 -0.01
CA ARG A 155 -2.04 -6.06 -1.21
C ARG A 155 -2.54 -4.99 -2.18
N TRP A 156 -3.31 -4.00 -1.70
CA TRP A 156 -3.98 -3.02 -2.56
C TRP A 156 -3.47 -1.59 -2.36
N PHE A 157 -3.33 -1.14 -1.11
CA PHE A 157 -2.94 0.24 -0.79
C PHE A 157 -1.76 0.28 0.19
N GLY A 158 -0.96 1.34 0.16
CA GLY A 158 0.24 1.44 1.01
C GLY A 158 1.37 0.51 0.55
N ARG A 159 1.62 0.50 -0.76
CA ARG A 159 2.63 -0.36 -1.42
C ARG A 159 4.02 0.27 -1.52
N ALA A 160 4.24 1.40 -0.85
CA ALA A 160 5.55 2.02 -0.70
C ALA A 160 6.13 1.62 0.66
N VAL A 161 7.31 1.00 0.65
CA VAL A 161 8.00 0.51 1.85
C VAL A 161 9.42 1.04 1.89
N ALA A 162 10.01 1.10 3.07
CA ALA A 162 11.33 1.69 3.26
C ALA A 162 12.24 0.78 4.08
N ALA A 163 13.46 0.54 3.60
CA ALA A 163 14.55 -0.13 4.29
C ALA A 163 15.67 0.87 4.59
N ARG A 164 16.56 0.53 5.52
CA ARG A 164 17.80 1.29 5.75
C ARG A 164 18.99 0.34 5.80
N VAL A 165 20.09 0.70 5.14
CA VAL A 165 21.38 0.01 5.28
C VAL A 165 22.32 0.99 5.97
N GLY A 166 22.69 0.68 7.22
CA GLY A 166 23.60 1.50 8.03
C GLY A 166 25.07 1.24 7.72
N SER A 167 25.41 -0.04 7.49
CA SER A 167 26.73 -0.51 7.09
C SER A 167 26.64 -1.90 6.46
N GLY A 168 27.66 -2.30 5.71
CA GLY A 168 27.75 -3.63 5.10
C GLY A 168 26.95 -3.73 3.82
N ILE A 169 26.39 -4.91 3.52
CA ILE A 169 25.77 -5.22 2.24
C ILE A 169 24.37 -5.81 2.46
N ALA A 170 23.39 -5.22 1.79
CA ALA A 170 22.06 -5.80 1.64
C ALA A 170 21.77 -6.04 0.15
N ARG A 171 21.33 -7.25 -0.20
CA ARG A 171 20.91 -7.59 -1.55
C ARG A 171 19.42 -7.82 -1.57
N PHE A 172 18.75 -7.35 -2.61
CA PHE A 172 17.31 -7.38 -2.74
C PHE A 172 16.93 -8.03 -4.06
N THR A 173 15.87 -8.82 -4.06
CA THR A 173 15.23 -9.30 -5.28
C THR A 173 13.71 -9.27 -5.11
N THR A 174 13.02 -8.69 -6.08
CA THR A 174 11.55 -8.53 -6.05
C THR A 174 10.85 -9.70 -6.73
N GLY A 175 9.72 -10.13 -6.17
CA GLY A 175 8.89 -11.20 -6.72
C GLY A 175 7.72 -10.71 -7.58
N PRO A 176 6.93 -11.63 -8.15
CA PRO A 176 5.79 -11.31 -9.01
C PRO A 176 4.75 -10.39 -8.34
N SER A 177 4.51 -10.56 -7.04
CA SER A 177 3.55 -9.75 -6.27
C SER A 177 4.07 -8.36 -5.93
N PHE A 178 5.30 -8.02 -6.29
CA PHE A 178 5.88 -6.68 -6.12
C PHE A 178 5.37 -5.67 -7.16
N HIS A 179 4.73 -6.11 -8.25
CA HIS A 179 4.26 -5.21 -9.30
C HIS A 179 3.44 -4.03 -8.74
N GLY A 180 3.78 -2.80 -9.12
CA GLY A 180 3.15 -1.58 -8.59
C GLY A 180 3.51 -1.21 -7.14
N ALA A 181 4.42 -1.95 -6.49
CA ALA A 181 5.03 -1.56 -5.22
C ALA A 181 6.31 -0.76 -5.44
N ARG A 182 6.79 -0.11 -4.38
CA ARG A 182 8.04 0.64 -4.37
C ARG A 182 8.80 0.34 -3.08
N LEU A 183 10.10 0.08 -3.20
CA LEU A 183 11.00 -0.04 -2.07
C LEU A 183 11.98 1.13 -2.13
N ALA A 184 11.99 1.93 -1.07
CA ALA A 184 13.01 2.96 -0.84
C ALA A 184 14.09 2.39 0.10
N VAL A 185 15.36 2.38 -0.31
CA VAL A 185 16.48 1.99 0.54
C VAL A 185 17.28 3.23 0.88
N ALA A 186 17.38 3.56 2.15
CA ALA A 186 18.18 4.69 2.63
C ALA A 186 19.54 4.21 3.15
N THR A 187 20.59 4.93 2.78
CA THR A 187 21.92 4.83 3.40
C THR A 187 22.32 6.22 3.94
N PRO A 188 23.46 6.37 4.64
CA PRO A 188 23.93 7.69 5.06
C PRO A 188 24.21 8.64 3.89
N GLU A 189 24.67 8.10 2.74
CA GLU A 189 25.10 8.88 1.57
C GLU A 189 24.04 8.96 0.45
N ALA A 190 23.13 7.98 0.34
CA ALA A 190 22.23 7.88 -0.80
C ALA A 190 20.82 7.38 -0.44
N GLY A 191 19.85 7.74 -1.29
CA GLY A 191 18.53 7.12 -1.35
C GLY A 191 18.38 6.32 -2.65
N VAL A 192 17.89 5.10 -2.56
CA VAL A 192 17.65 4.21 -3.71
C VAL A 192 16.16 3.92 -3.80
N GLU A 193 15.56 4.08 -4.97
CA GLU A 193 14.17 3.68 -5.21
C GLU A 193 14.10 2.55 -6.23
N VAL A 194 13.35 1.52 -5.85
CA VAL A 194 13.28 0.22 -6.50
C VAL A 194 11.82 -0.06 -6.86
N THR A 195 11.55 -0.29 -8.14
CA THR A 195 10.19 -0.60 -8.67
C THR A 195 10.05 -2.04 -9.17
N GLY A 196 11.09 -2.85 -9.06
CA GLY A 196 11.13 -4.26 -9.50
C GLY A 196 12.48 -4.59 -10.14
N THR A 197 13.28 -5.44 -9.50
CA THR A 197 14.66 -5.78 -9.90
C THR A 197 15.35 -6.72 -8.89
N THR A 198 16.52 -7.23 -9.27
CA THR A 198 17.58 -7.71 -8.37
C THR A 198 18.73 -6.70 -8.28
N LEU A 199 19.10 -6.27 -7.06
CA LEU A 199 20.18 -5.31 -6.82
C LEU A 199 20.95 -5.57 -5.51
N ALA A 200 22.11 -4.94 -5.36
CA ALA A 200 22.83 -4.81 -4.09
C ALA A 200 22.98 -3.33 -3.69
N VAL A 201 22.84 -3.06 -2.39
CA VAL A 201 23.20 -1.79 -1.76
C VAL A 201 24.32 -2.08 -0.76
N ILE A 202 25.48 -1.48 -1.01
CA ILE A 202 26.73 -1.71 -0.28
C ILE A 202 27.13 -0.40 0.39
N CYS A 203 27.08 -0.35 1.71
CA CYS A 203 27.42 0.82 2.52
C CYS A 203 28.79 0.61 3.17
N GLU A 204 29.83 1.14 2.53
CA GLU A 204 31.23 1.07 2.95
C GLU A 204 31.68 2.40 3.60
N PRO A 205 32.84 2.43 4.29
CA PRO A 205 33.36 3.67 4.87
C PRO A 205 33.54 4.83 3.88
N ALA A 206 33.89 4.51 2.62
CA ALA A 206 34.11 5.50 1.56
C ALA A 206 32.81 6.04 0.94
N GLY A 207 31.68 5.34 1.10
CA GLY A 207 30.40 5.72 0.52
C GLY A 207 29.48 4.54 0.25
N THR A 208 28.43 4.80 -0.53
CA THR A 208 27.42 3.80 -0.89
C THR A 208 27.57 3.39 -2.36
N CYS A 209 27.73 2.09 -2.63
CA CYS A 209 27.66 1.52 -3.97
C CYS A 209 26.32 0.83 -4.19
N VAL A 210 25.65 1.12 -5.30
CA VAL A 210 24.43 0.45 -5.75
C VAL A 210 24.74 -0.32 -7.02
N CYS A 211 24.58 -1.64 -7.02
CA CYS A 211 24.84 -2.53 -8.14
C CYS A 211 23.51 -3.12 -8.63
N VAL A 212 23.16 -2.94 -9.90
CA VAL A 212 21.86 -3.36 -10.45
C VAL A 212 22.04 -4.52 -11.40
N PHE A 213 21.55 -5.70 -11.03
CA PHE A 213 21.72 -6.90 -11.85
C PHE A 213 20.68 -6.95 -12.98
N GLU A 214 19.42 -6.76 -12.63
CA GLU A 214 18.28 -6.73 -13.58
C GLU A 214 17.54 -5.39 -13.46
N GLY A 215 16.82 -4.94 -14.49
CA GLY A 215 15.95 -3.77 -14.37
C GLY A 215 16.67 -2.43 -14.20
N VAL A 216 16.02 -1.48 -13.54
CA VAL A 216 16.52 -0.11 -13.37
C VAL A 216 16.13 0.41 -11.99
N VAL A 217 17.03 1.12 -11.32
CA VAL A 217 16.78 1.79 -10.03
C VAL A 217 17.13 3.26 -10.11
N ARG A 218 16.44 4.07 -9.33
CA ARG A 218 16.78 5.48 -9.16
C ARG A 218 17.68 5.66 -7.96
N VAL A 219 18.87 6.22 -8.13
CA VAL A 219 19.81 6.50 -7.05
C VAL A 219 19.97 8.01 -6.89
N THR A 220 19.68 8.51 -5.71
CA THR A 220 19.75 9.93 -5.35
C THR A 220 20.85 10.15 -4.33
N ALA A 221 21.87 10.92 -4.69
CA ALA A 221 22.88 11.33 -3.72
C ALA A 221 22.27 12.28 -2.68
N ARG A 222 22.70 12.20 -1.42
CA ARG A 222 22.19 13.08 -0.36
C ARG A 222 22.46 14.55 -0.70
N GLY A 223 21.38 15.33 -0.86
CA GLY A 223 21.46 16.74 -1.25
C GLY A 223 21.94 16.98 -2.68
N GLY A 224 21.99 15.93 -3.52
CA GLY A 224 22.57 15.98 -4.85
C GLY A 224 21.63 15.45 -5.94
N SER A 225 22.24 15.17 -7.09
CA SER A 225 21.53 14.67 -8.27
C SER A 225 20.97 13.25 -8.10
N SER A 226 19.91 12.97 -8.86
CA SER A 226 19.32 11.65 -9.01
C SER A 226 19.66 11.09 -10.39
N GLU A 227 20.02 9.81 -10.48
CA GLU A 227 20.36 9.14 -11.73
C GLU A 227 19.73 7.73 -11.79
N MET A 228 19.32 7.33 -12.99
CA MET A 228 18.83 5.98 -13.25
C MET A 228 20.01 5.04 -13.52
N VAL A 229 20.11 3.97 -12.74
CA VAL A 229 21.15 2.93 -12.86
C VAL A 229 20.49 1.67 -13.41
N GLY A 230 20.89 1.27 -14.61
CA GLY A 230 20.36 0.08 -15.29
C GLY A 230 21.16 -1.20 -15.01
N ALA A 231 20.63 -2.31 -15.51
CA ALA A 231 21.23 -3.64 -15.45
C ALA A 231 22.72 -3.67 -15.84
N GLY A 232 23.51 -4.45 -15.11
CA GLY A 232 24.94 -4.61 -15.31
C GLY A 232 25.81 -3.41 -14.89
N ARG A 233 25.20 -2.33 -14.37
CA ARG A 233 25.89 -1.11 -13.94
C ARG A 233 25.93 -0.99 -12.42
N ARG A 234 26.85 -0.16 -11.95
CA ARG A 234 26.89 0.33 -10.58
C ARG A 234 26.94 1.84 -10.53
N ARG A 235 26.46 2.42 -9.43
CA ARG A 235 26.70 3.81 -9.07
C ARG A 235 27.26 3.91 -7.65
N PHE A 236 28.37 4.61 -7.50
CA PHE A 236 29.01 4.87 -6.23
C PHE A 236 28.76 6.33 -5.82
N VAL A 237 28.16 6.53 -4.65
CA VAL A 237 27.95 7.85 -4.04
C VAL A 237 28.92 7.98 -2.88
N PHE A 238 29.91 8.86 -3.03
CA PHE A 238 30.96 9.04 -2.05
C PHE A 238 30.48 9.79 -0.81
N ARG A 239 31.03 9.43 0.34
CA ARG A 239 30.75 10.09 1.63
C ARG A 239 31.34 11.49 1.73
N ASP A 240 32.47 11.73 1.06
CA ASP A 240 33.21 13.01 1.07
C ASP A 240 32.55 14.11 0.23
N GLY A 241 31.42 13.82 -0.43
CA GLY A 241 30.66 14.77 -1.23
C GLY A 241 31.18 14.99 -2.66
N ARG A 242 32.23 14.28 -3.09
CA ARG A 242 32.64 14.33 -4.50
C ARG A 242 31.54 13.75 -5.40
N ALA A 243 31.61 14.10 -6.69
CA ALA A 243 30.61 13.67 -7.66
C ALA A 243 30.45 12.12 -7.68
N PRO A 244 29.21 11.59 -7.73
CA PRO A 244 28.98 10.16 -7.86
C PRO A 244 29.63 9.59 -9.12
N GLU A 245 30.07 8.34 -9.04
CA GLU A 245 30.69 7.61 -10.16
C GLU A 245 29.75 6.52 -10.67
N SER A 246 29.53 6.45 -11.99
CA SER A 246 28.81 5.35 -12.63
C SER A 246 29.80 4.47 -13.40
N ALA A 247 29.78 3.17 -13.15
CA ALA A 247 30.71 2.21 -13.74
C ALA A 247 30.03 0.87 -14.05
N GLU A 248 30.77 -0.07 -14.65
CA GLU A 248 30.31 -1.46 -14.75
C GLU A 248 30.22 -2.10 -13.36
N MET A 249 29.22 -2.97 -13.17
CA MET A 249 29.12 -3.79 -11.97
C MET A 249 30.37 -4.65 -11.79
N ARG A 250 30.85 -4.75 -10.54
CA ARG A 250 31.98 -5.62 -10.19
C ARG A 250 31.63 -7.10 -10.47
N PRO A 251 32.57 -7.92 -10.99
CA PRO A 251 32.31 -9.33 -11.28
C PRO A 251 31.80 -10.14 -10.08
N THR A 252 32.33 -9.88 -8.88
CA THR A 252 31.92 -10.56 -7.64
C THR A 252 30.44 -10.34 -7.32
N GLU A 253 29.95 -9.11 -7.45
CA GLU A 253 28.54 -8.79 -7.25
C GLU A 253 27.66 -9.32 -8.38
N ARG A 254 28.16 -9.36 -9.62
CA ARG A 254 27.45 -9.96 -10.76
C ARG A 254 27.17 -11.43 -10.49
N THR A 255 28.18 -12.20 -10.07
CA THR A 255 28.01 -13.62 -9.73
C THR A 255 27.05 -13.79 -8.57
N ARG A 256 27.21 -13.01 -7.49
CA ARG A 256 26.37 -13.17 -6.30
C ARG A 256 24.91 -12.82 -6.57
N LEU A 257 24.64 -11.71 -7.28
CA LEU A 257 23.29 -11.30 -7.64
C LEU A 257 22.66 -12.24 -8.67
N GLY A 258 23.45 -12.81 -9.59
CA GLY A 258 22.99 -13.86 -10.50
C GLY A 258 22.47 -15.08 -9.74
N ASN A 259 23.24 -15.58 -8.77
CA ASN A 259 22.78 -16.71 -7.95
C ASN A 259 21.48 -16.39 -7.19
N ILE A 260 21.37 -15.21 -6.59
CA ILE A 260 20.14 -14.78 -5.90
C ILE A 260 18.96 -14.68 -6.87
N HIS A 261 19.20 -14.16 -8.08
CA HIS A 261 18.20 -14.05 -9.12
C HIS A 261 17.70 -15.43 -9.55
N ASP A 262 18.59 -16.39 -9.74
CA ASP A 262 18.25 -17.73 -10.23
C ASP A 262 17.48 -18.54 -9.19
N HIS A 263 17.84 -18.42 -7.91
CA HIS A 263 17.11 -19.05 -6.80
C HIS A 263 15.82 -18.30 -6.42
N ARG A 264 15.50 -17.16 -7.05
CA ARG A 264 14.31 -16.37 -6.69
C ARG A 264 13.02 -17.17 -6.81
N ALA A 265 12.92 -18.06 -7.81
CA ALA A 265 11.71 -18.82 -8.07
C ALA A 265 11.44 -19.82 -6.95
N GLU A 266 12.48 -20.42 -6.38
CA GLU A 266 12.38 -21.35 -5.25
C GLU A 266 11.90 -20.63 -4.00
N TRP A 267 12.43 -19.42 -3.74
CA TRP A 267 12.14 -18.67 -2.51
C TRP A 267 10.85 -17.86 -2.58
N LEU A 268 10.53 -17.30 -3.74
CA LEU A 268 9.37 -16.44 -3.95
C LEU A 268 8.19 -17.16 -4.58
N GLY A 269 8.40 -18.35 -5.15
CA GLY A 269 7.36 -19.13 -5.82
C GLY A 269 6.22 -19.52 -4.89
N GLY A 270 6.49 -19.68 -3.58
CA GLY A 270 5.52 -20.14 -2.60
C GLY A 270 5.07 -21.56 -2.93
N GLY A 271 5.30 -22.53 -2.03
CA GLY A 271 4.67 -23.84 -2.14
C GLY A 271 3.17 -23.63 -2.36
N ARG A 272 2.68 -24.07 -3.53
CA ARG A 272 1.25 -24.20 -3.79
C ARG A 272 0.66 -25.27 -2.88
#